data_AF-A0A5R2N652-F1
#
_entry.id   AF-A0A5R2N652-F1
#
_cell.length_a   1.000
_cell.length_b   1.000
_cell.length_c   1.000
_cell.angle_alpha   90.00
_cell.angle_beta   90.00
_cell.angle_gamma   90.00
#
_symmetry.space_group_name_H-M   'P 1'
#
loop_
_entity.id
_entity.type
_entity.pdbx_description
1 polymer ?
#
loop_
_entity_poly.entity_id
_entity_poly.type
_entity_poly.pdbx_seq_one_letter_code
_entity_poly.pdbx_strand_id
1 'polypeptide(L)'
;DEFEPWYSKAEQLFRVRGALGEDPTEPFHSVPYAFKPVPDEAPIARARAELKGLGLHPASLPLGVDIETWLKEGRTGWDAFPNTGQGKMDAQTAPLAAALTDPNIKLETGAYVEYLETAPDGKSISAIHYRQNGELKKLSPKLVILSAGAVNSAVILLRSPSPGNGKGGDKGLANRSDQVGRNFMNHNSSAMLAIDPRRRNDAV
;
A
#
# COMPACT_ATOMS: atom_id res chain seq x y z
N ASP A 1 -14.98 13.46 4.69
CA ASP A 1 -14.55 14.86 4.55
C ASP A 1 -13.06 15.05 4.80
N GLU A 2 -12.52 14.74 5.98
CA GLU A 2 -11.09 14.98 6.28
C GLU A 2 -10.11 14.24 5.34
N PHE A 3 -10.36 12.95 5.07
CA PHE A 3 -9.49 12.14 4.21
C PHE A 3 -9.82 12.24 2.73
N GLU A 4 -11.00 12.72 2.36
CA GLU A 4 -11.48 12.69 0.98
C GLU A 4 -10.52 13.39 0.01
N PRO A 5 -9.99 14.60 0.30
CA PRO A 5 -9.05 15.25 -0.61
C PRO A 5 -7.75 14.46 -0.81
N TRP A 6 -7.36 13.63 0.17
CA TRP A 6 -6.18 12.78 0.10
C TRP A 6 -6.44 11.48 -0.66
N TYR A 7 -7.63 10.90 -0.52
CA TYR A 7 -8.07 9.79 -1.38
C TYR A 7 -8.13 10.22 -2.84
N SER A 8 -8.79 11.35 -3.13
CA SER A 8 -8.82 11.94 -4.48
C SER A 8 -7.41 12.11 -5.05
N LYS A 9 -6.46 12.68 -4.29
CA LYS A 9 -5.06 12.80 -4.75
C LYS A 9 -4.37 11.45 -4.97
N ALA A 10 -4.60 10.48 -4.09
CA ALA A 10 -4.03 9.14 -4.23
C ALA A 10 -4.58 8.46 -5.48
N GLU A 11 -5.89 8.54 -5.74
CA GLU A 11 -6.53 7.98 -6.93
C GLU A 11 -5.97 8.57 -8.22
N GLN A 12 -5.70 9.88 -8.24
CA GLN A 12 -5.03 10.53 -9.37
C GLN A 12 -3.58 10.04 -9.53
N LEU A 13 -2.82 9.95 -8.43
CA LEU A 13 -1.42 9.51 -8.42
C LEU A 13 -1.27 8.06 -8.87
N PHE A 14 -2.14 7.18 -8.40
CA PHE A 14 -2.20 5.76 -8.79
C PHE A 14 -3.02 5.52 -10.08
N ARG A 15 -3.48 6.59 -10.74
CA ARG A 15 -4.25 6.54 -12.00
C ARG A 15 -5.40 5.52 -11.92
N VAL A 16 -6.20 5.61 -10.87
CA VAL A 16 -7.27 4.66 -10.58
C VAL A 16 -8.37 4.72 -11.65
N ARG A 17 -8.80 3.53 -12.09
CA ARG A 17 -9.91 3.27 -12.99
C ARG A 17 -11.11 2.83 -12.16
N GLY A 18 -12.19 3.61 -12.17
CA GLY A 18 -13.35 3.35 -11.31
C GLY A 18 -14.63 3.97 -11.85
N ALA A 19 -15.75 3.67 -11.20
CA ALA A 19 -17.06 4.18 -11.54
C ALA A 19 -17.82 4.59 -10.28
N LEU A 20 -18.28 5.84 -10.24
CA LEU A 20 -19.13 6.33 -9.15
C LEU A 20 -20.58 5.85 -9.34
N GLY A 21 -21.25 5.57 -8.22
CA GLY A 21 -22.67 5.24 -8.19
C GLY A 21 -23.01 3.77 -8.45
N GLU A 22 -22.02 2.90 -8.65
CA GLU A 22 -22.25 1.44 -8.69
C GLU A 22 -22.26 0.81 -7.30
N ASP A 23 -21.33 1.22 -6.43
CA ASP A 23 -21.25 0.76 -5.05
C ASP A 23 -22.13 1.64 -4.15
N PRO A 24 -23.15 1.09 -3.46
CA PRO A 24 -23.96 1.85 -2.52
C PRO A 24 -23.19 2.35 -1.28
N THR A 25 -21.97 1.85 -1.07
CA THR A 25 -21.06 2.23 0.03
C THR A 25 -19.94 3.16 -0.40
N GLU A 26 -19.91 3.57 -1.67
CA GLU A 26 -18.92 4.51 -2.21
C GLU A 26 -18.88 5.79 -1.35
N PRO A 27 -17.70 6.22 -0.86
CA PRO A 27 -17.58 7.49 -0.17
C PRO A 27 -17.90 8.69 -1.08
N PHE A 28 -18.01 9.87 -0.49
CA PHE A 28 -18.09 11.10 -1.27
C PHE A 28 -16.78 11.34 -2.04
N HIS A 29 -16.89 11.81 -3.30
CA HIS A 29 -15.76 12.25 -4.13
C HIS A 29 -15.95 13.72 -4.51
N SER A 30 -14.98 14.57 -4.16
CA SER A 30 -14.89 15.94 -4.66
C SER A 30 -14.33 15.99 -6.09
N VAL A 31 -13.55 14.98 -6.48
CA VAL A 31 -13.00 14.79 -7.81
C VAL A 31 -13.31 13.37 -8.28
N PRO A 32 -13.90 13.17 -9.48
CA PRO A 32 -14.18 11.84 -9.97
C PRO A 32 -12.89 11.09 -10.33
N TYR A 33 -12.98 9.76 -10.46
CA TYR A 33 -11.90 8.96 -11.03
C TYR A 33 -11.44 9.52 -12.39
N ALA A 34 -10.12 9.60 -12.59
CA ALA A 34 -9.54 10.10 -13.83
C ALA A 34 -9.78 9.18 -15.03
N PHE A 35 -10.04 7.90 -14.78
CA PHE A 35 -10.19 6.87 -15.80
C PHE A 35 -11.45 6.04 -15.56
N LYS A 36 -12.05 5.57 -16.66
CA LYS A 36 -13.20 4.65 -16.65
C LYS A 36 -12.83 3.32 -15.98
N PRO A 37 -13.80 2.57 -15.40
CA PRO A 37 -13.53 1.28 -14.79
C PRO A 37 -12.92 0.29 -15.80
N VAL A 38 -12.20 -0.70 -15.28
CA VAL A 38 -11.73 -1.83 -16.09
C VAL A 38 -12.96 -2.56 -16.66
N PRO A 39 -13.05 -2.79 -17.97
CA PRO A 39 -14.21 -3.43 -18.57
C PRO A 39 -14.31 -4.89 -18.13
N ASP A 40 -15.54 -5.35 -17.90
CA ASP A 40 -15.80 -6.76 -17.65
C ASP A 40 -15.51 -7.59 -18.90
N GLU A 41 -14.81 -8.70 -18.72
CA GLU A 41 -14.79 -9.78 -19.71
C GLU A 41 -16.15 -10.48 -19.75
N ALA A 42 -16.47 -11.17 -20.85
CA ALA A 42 -17.79 -11.77 -21.06
C ALA A 42 -18.24 -12.70 -19.89
N PRO A 43 -17.37 -13.55 -19.31
CA PRO A 43 -17.72 -14.34 -18.12
C PRO A 43 -18.07 -13.49 -16.89
N ILE A 44 -17.35 -12.38 -16.67
CA ILE A 44 -17.57 -11.46 -15.55
C ILE A 44 -18.87 -10.66 -15.75
N ALA A 45 -19.12 -10.16 -16.95
CA ALA A 45 -20.35 -9.45 -17.28
C ALA A 45 -21.59 -10.33 -17.07
N ARG A 46 -21.51 -11.61 -17.44
CA ARG A 46 -22.56 -12.60 -17.13
C ARG A 46 -22.75 -12.78 -15.63
N ALA A 47 -21.66 -13.01 -14.88
CA ALA A 47 -21.73 -13.18 -13.43
C ALA A 47 -22.35 -11.95 -12.75
N ARG A 48 -21.95 -10.75 -13.18
CA ARG A 48 -22.54 -9.49 -12.72
C ARG A 48 -24.05 -9.43 -12.97
N ALA A 49 -24.51 -9.82 -14.16
CA ALA A 49 -25.94 -9.86 -14.49
C ALA A 49 -26.71 -10.89 -13.65
N GLU A 50 -26.16 -12.10 -13.47
CA GLU A 50 -26.75 -13.14 -12.60
C GLU A 50 -26.87 -12.65 -11.15
N LEU A 51 -25.82 -12.01 -10.59
CA LEU A 51 -25.84 -11.44 -9.23
C LEU A 51 -26.87 -10.31 -9.10
N LYS A 52 -26.96 -9.40 -10.07
CA LYS A 52 -27.99 -8.34 -10.09
C LYS A 52 -29.40 -8.93 -10.15
N GLY A 53 -29.61 -10.00 -10.91
CA GLY A 53 -30.89 -10.72 -10.97
C GLY A 53 -31.32 -11.34 -9.63
N LEU A 54 -30.36 -11.59 -8.73
CA LEU A 54 -30.61 -12.05 -7.36
C LEU A 54 -30.79 -10.88 -6.36
N GLY A 55 -30.77 -9.63 -6.83
CA GLY A 55 -30.88 -8.45 -5.97
C GLY A 55 -29.57 -8.04 -5.28
N LEU A 56 -28.42 -8.56 -5.71
CA LEU A 56 -27.12 -8.16 -5.20
C LEU A 56 -26.59 -6.92 -5.94
N HIS A 57 -25.58 -6.26 -5.35
CA HIS A 57 -25.01 -4.99 -5.82
C HIS A 57 -23.54 -5.14 -6.27
N PRO A 58 -23.23 -5.91 -7.32
CA PRO A 58 -21.86 -6.00 -7.82
C PRO A 58 -21.42 -4.67 -8.43
N ALA A 59 -20.30 -4.13 -7.94
CA ALA A 59 -19.69 -2.89 -8.40
C ALA A 59 -18.33 -3.13 -9.06
N SER A 60 -17.93 -2.21 -9.92
CA SER A 60 -16.62 -2.23 -10.55
C SER A 60 -15.57 -1.80 -9.54
N LEU A 61 -14.63 -2.70 -9.22
CA LEU A 61 -13.57 -2.43 -8.27
C LEU A 61 -12.67 -1.29 -8.80
N PRO A 62 -12.45 -0.20 -8.03
CA PRO A 62 -11.48 0.81 -8.38
C PRO A 62 -10.06 0.22 -8.42
N LEU A 63 -9.39 0.31 -9.57
CA LEU A 63 -8.09 -0.33 -9.80
C LEU A 63 -7.04 0.62 -10.39
N GLY A 64 -5.87 0.67 -9.74
CA GLY A 64 -4.66 1.28 -10.29
C GLY A 64 -3.98 0.36 -11.30
N VAL A 65 -4.57 0.17 -12.48
CA VAL A 65 -4.04 -0.73 -13.53
C VAL A 65 -4.16 -0.07 -14.89
N ASP A 66 -3.07 0.14 -15.60
CA ASP A 66 -3.11 0.46 -17.03
C ASP A 66 -3.45 -0.76 -17.87
N ILE A 67 -4.75 -0.95 -18.12
CA ILE A 67 -5.29 -2.16 -18.74
C ILE A 67 -4.65 -2.49 -20.10
N GLU A 68 -4.33 -1.49 -20.92
CA GLU A 68 -3.70 -1.73 -22.23
C GLU A 68 -2.28 -2.26 -22.07
N THR A 69 -1.50 -1.67 -21.16
CA THR A 69 -0.14 -2.12 -20.85
C THR A 69 -0.17 -3.48 -20.16
N TRP A 70 -1.10 -3.66 -19.22
CA TRP A 70 -1.33 -4.91 -18.51
C TRP A 70 -1.59 -6.06 -19.49
N LEU A 71 -2.50 -5.90 -20.45
CA LEU A 71 -2.82 -6.96 -21.42
C LEU A 71 -1.69 -7.23 -22.43
N LYS A 72 -0.84 -6.24 -22.73
CA LYS A 72 0.36 -6.45 -23.56
C LYS A 72 1.40 -7.33 -22.88
N GLU A 73 1.54 -7.21 -21.56
CA GLU A 73 2.57 -7.88 -20.76
C GLU A 73 2.05 -9.13 -20.01
N GLY A 74 0.74 -9.21 -19.81
CA GLY A 74 0.06 -10.15 -18.90
C GLY A 74 -0.58 -11.36 -19.57
N ARG A 75 0.03 -11.93 -20.62
CA ARG A 75 -0.48 -13.16 -21.29
C ARG A 75 -0.58 -14.39 -20.37
N THR A 76 -0.05 -14.30 -19.16
CA THR A 76 -0.25 -15.27 -18.08
C THR A 76 -0.95 -14.54 -16.94
N GLY A 77 -2.16 -14.99 -16.57
CA GLY A 77 -2.86 -14.49 -15.40
C GLY A 77 -2.00 -14.68 -14.15
N TRP A 78 -1.57 -13.58 -13.54
CA TRP A 78 -0.80 -13.57 -12.30
C TRP A 78 -1.75 -13.35 -11.13
N ASP A 79 -2.35 -14.42 -10.60
CA ASP A 79 -3.01 -14.31 -9.31
C ASP A 79 -1.95 -14.26 -8.19
N ALA A 80 -2.12 -13.32 -7.26
CA ALA A 80 -1.26 -13.07 -6.10
C ALA A 80 0.25 -12.81 -6.34
N PHE A 81 0.76 -12.76 -7.58
CA PHE A 81 2.16 -12.43 -7.87
C PHE A 81 2.34 -10.94 -8.21
N PRO A 82 3.42 -10.28 -7.74
CA PRO A 82 3.73 -8.92 -8.20
C PRO A 82 3.93 -8.92 -9.72
N ASN A 83 3.15 -8.11 -10.44
CA ASN A 83 3.40 -7.87 -11.85
C ASN A 83 4.81 -7.26 -11.98
N THR A 84 5.68 -7.87 -12.77
CA THR A 84 7.03 -7.36 -13.06
C THR A 84 7.06 -6.36 -14.22
N GLY A 85 5.92 -6.16 -14.88
CA GLY A 85 5.68 -5.18 -15.93
C GLY A 85 5.27 -3.80 -15.40
N GLN A 86 4.85 -2.92 -16.31
CA GLN A 86 4.49 -1.52 -16.02
C GLN A 86 2.97 -1.29 -15.96
N GLY A 87 2.17 -2.31 -16.27
CA GLY A 87 0.71 -2.20 -16.29
C GLY A 87 0.07 -2.02 -14.91
N LYS A 88 0.71 -2.44 -13.82
CA LYS A 88 0.21 -2.18 -12.46
C LYS A 88 0.70 -0.81 -12.01
N MET A 89 -0.20 0.04 -11.51
CA MET A 89 0.14 1.30 -10.85
C MET A 89 0.35 1.04 -9.36
N ASP A 90 1.49 0.43 -9.02
CA ASP A 90 1.87 0.19 -7.62
C ASP A 90 2.81 1.28 -7.10
N ALA A 91 3.32 1.09 -5.88
CA ALA A 91 4.21 2.06 -5.25
C ALA A 91 5.47 2.36 -6.08
N GLN A 92 5.98 1.40 -6.85
CA GLN A 92 7.17 1.58 -7.68
C GLN A 92 6.83 2.35 -8.97
N THR A 93 5.84 1.88 -9.71
CA THR A 93 5.53 2.40 -11.06
C THR A 93 4.78 3.72 -11.05
N ALA A 94 4.07 4.05 -9.96
CA ALA A 94 3.36 5.32 -9.80
C ALA A 94 4.11 6.33 -8.92
N PRO A 95 3.95 6.36 -7.58
CA PRO A 95 4.48 7.45 -6.76
C PRO A 95 6.01 7.48 -6.71
N LEU A 96 6.71 6.33 -6.65
CA LEU A 96 8.17 6.33 -6.63
C LEU A 96 8.76 6.79 -7.95
N ALA A 97 8.26 6.28 -9.09
CA ALA A 97 8.68 6.73 -10.41
C ALA A 97 8.49 8.25 -10.58
N ALA A 98 7.35 8.79 -10.14
CA ALA A 98 7.10 10.23 -10.15
C ALA A 98 8.08 10.99 -9.22
N ALA A 99 8.30 10.52 -8.01
CA ALA A 99 9.21 11.15 -7.05
C ALA A 99 10.66 11.21 -7.56
N LEU A 100 11.14 10.14 -8.21
CA LEU A 100 12.52 10.07 -8.72
C LEU A 100 12.78 10.96 -9.95
N THR A 101 11.77 11.66 -10.46
CA THR A 101 11.98 12.74 -11.44
C THR A 101 12.55 14.02 -10.83
N ASP A 102 12.41 14.20 -9.50
CA ASP A 102 13.00 15.32 -8.77
C ASP A 102 14.47 15.03 -8.44
N PRO A 103 15.44 15.85 -8.92
CA PRO A 103 16.86 15.64 -8.66
C PRO A 103 17.26 15.79 -7.18
N ASN A 104 16.38 16.35 -6.34
CA ASN A 104 16.60 16.47 -4.90
C ASN A 104 16.25 15.18 -4.13
N ILE A 105 15.65 14.18 -4.80
CA ILE A 105 15.27 12.91 -4.20
C ILE A 105 16.30 11.85 -4.58
N LYS A 106 16.81 11.15 -3.56
CA LYS A 106 17.75 10.04 -3.72
C LYS A 106 17.17 8.77 -3.11
N LEU A 107 17.16 7.69 -3.89
CA LEU A 107 16.85 6.34 -3.39
C LEU A 107 18.14 5.63 -3.00
N GLU A 108 18.21 5.21 -1.74
CA GLU A 108 19.28 4.35 -1.22
C GLU A 108 18.76 2.93 -1.06
N THR A 109 19.29 2.00 -1.85
CA THR A 109 18.94 0.57 -1.75
C THR A 109 20.01 -0.21 -0.98
N GLY A 110 19.65 -1.43 -0.55
CA GLY A 110 20.54 -2.24 0.29
C GLY A 110 20.84 -1.64 1.66
N ALA A 111 20.05 -0.64 2.09
CA ALA A 111 20.21 0.08 3.35
C ALA A 111 19.21 -0.46 4.39
N TYR A 112 19.69 -1.29 5.32
CA TYR A 112 18.89 -1.87 6.39
C TYR A 112 18.97 -1.01 7.66
N VAL A 113 17.91 -0.30 8.01
CA VAL A 113 17.85 0.49 9.25
C VAL A 113 17.77 -0.44 10.45
N GLU A 114 18.79 -0.39 11.32
CA GLU A 114 18.86 -1.21 12.53
C GLU A 114 18.06 -0.58 13.67
N TYR A 115 18.28 0.72 13.92
CA TYR A 115 17.60 1.50 14.95
C TYR A 115 17.71 3.01 14.74
N LEU A 116 16.94 3.77 15.53
CA LEU A 116 16.92 5.23 15.57
C LEU A 116 17.52 5.73 16.89
N GLU A 117 18.36 6.77 16.80
CA GLU A 117 18.95 7.45 17.95
C GLU A 117 18.13 8.67 18.31
N THR A 118 17.74 8.79 19.57
CA THR A 118 16.99 9.95 20.07
C THR A 118 17.95 11.05 20.51
N ALA A 119 17.60 12.30 20.25
CA ALA A 119 18.31 13.44 20.81
C ALA A 119 18.26 13.43 22.36
N PRO A 120 19.23 14.05 23.06
CA PRO A 120 19.27 14.05 24.53
C PRO A 120 18.01 14.59 25.22
N ASP A 121 17.25 15.46 24.55
CA ASP A 121 16.00 16.02 25.07
C ASP A 121 14.79 15.07 24.93
N GLY A 122 14.96 13.94 24.24
CA GLY A 122 13.90 12.96 24.01
C GLY A 122 12.83 13.39 23.00
N LYS A 123 13.00 14.51 22.30
CA LYS A 123 11.94 15.13 21.47
C LYS A 123 12.12 14.93 19.97
N SER A 124 13.30 14.52 19.52
CA SER A 124 13.60 14.32 18.11
C SER A 124 14.54 13.15 17.88
N ILE A 125 14.63 12.70 16.63
CA ILE A 125 15.60 11.69 16.19
C ILE A 125 16.87 12.42 15.79
N SER A 126 17.98 12.18 16.48
CA SER A 126 19.28 12.75 16.14
C SER A 126 19.95 12.00 14.99
N ALA A 127 19.71 10.69 14.88
CA ALA A 127 20.30 9.89 13.83
C ALA A 127 19.57 8.59 13.48
N ILE A 128 19.83 8.12 12.27
CA ILE A 128 19.44 6.81 11.74
C ILE A 128 20.71 5.95 11.65
N HIS A 129 20.69 4.78 12.29
CA HIS A 129 21.76 3.78 12.20
C HIS A 129 21.32 2.66 11.27
N TYR A 130 22.10 2.41 10.23
CA TYR A 130 21.75 1.45 9.18
C TYR A 130 22.97 0.72 8.65
N ARG A 131 22.76 -0.50 8.17
CA ARG A 131 23.78 -1.31 7.52
C ARG A 131 23.62 -1.27 6.01
N GLN A 132 24.72 -1.07 5.28
CA GLN A 132 24.73 -1.13 3.82
C GLN A 132 26.05 -1.76 3.37
N ASN A 133 25.98 -2.81 2.55
CA ASN A 133 27.14 -3.57 2.08
C ASN A 133 28.02 -4.13 3.23
N GLY A 134 27.39 -4.55 4.34
CA GLY A 134 28.08 -5.09 5.52
C GLY A 134 28.58 -4.04 6.51
N GLU A 135 28.68 -2.77 6.11
CA GLU A 135 29.18 -1.67 6.92
C GLU A 135 28.06 -0.97 7.70
N LEU A 136 28.34 -0.59 8.96
CA LEU A 136 27.45 0.25 9.75
C LEU A 136 27.66 1.73 9.38
N LYS A 137 26.56 2.42 9.10
CA LYS A 137 26.54 3.83 8.69
C LYS A 137 25.55 4.62 9.56
N LYS A 138 25.79 5.93 9.63
CA LYS A 138 24.99 6.89 10.40
C LYS A 138 24.58 8.06 9.51
N LEU A 139 23.31 8.43 9.55
CA LEU A 139 22.76 9.65 8.94
C LEU A 139 22.09 10.51 10.00
N SER A 140 22.25 11.84 9.93
CA SER A 140 21.68 12.80 10.89
C SER A 140 20.75 13.81 10.19
N PRO A 141 19.57 13.38 9.72
CA PRO A 141 18.63 14.25 9.01
C PRO A 141 17.87 15.18 9.97
N LYS A 142 17.26 16.24 9.43
CA LYS A 142 16.40 17.16 10.20
C LYS A 142 15.01 16.58 10.52
N LEU A 143 14.54 15.64 9.71
CA LEU A 143 13.24 14.98 9.84
C LEU A 143 13.40 13.51 9.47
N VAL A 144 12.73 12.63 10.22
CA VAL A 144 12.66 11.19 9.94
C VAL A 144 11.20 10.79 9.80
N ILE A 145 10.86 10.15 8.69
CA ILE A 145 9.56 9.54 8.45
C ILE A 145 9.77 8.03 8.43
N LEU A 146 9.14 7.33 9.38
CA LEU A 146 9.25 5.87 9.49
C LEU A 146 8.14 5.19 8.67
N SER A 147 8.47 4.74 7.47
CA SER A 147 7.54 4.08 6.53
C SER A 147 7.96 2.65 6.20
N ALA A 148 8.39 1.88 7.20
CA ALA A 148 8.91 0.51 7.02
C ALA A 148 7.80 -0.57 7.01
N GLY A 149 6.53 -0.19 6.84
CA GLY A 149 5.37 -1.09 6.96
C GLY A 149 5.03 -1.43 8.41
N ALA A 150 3.87 -2.07 8.62
CA ALA A 150 3.30 -2.29 9.96
C ALA A 150 4.24 -3.03 10.91
N VAL A 151 4.91 -4.09 10.43
CA VAL A 151 5.79 -4.92 11.25
C VAL A 151 7.16 -4.26 11.46
N ASN A 152 7.89 -3.92 10.39
CA ASN A 152 9.26 -3.43 10.56
C ASN A 152 9.32 -2.04 11.21
N SER A 153 8.30 -1.19 11.05
CA SER A 153 8.25 0.09 11.76
C SER A 153 8.17 -0.14 13.28
N ALA A 154 7.29 -1.04 13.74
CA ALA A 154 7.20 -1.39 15.15
C ALA A 154 8.50 -2.02 15.67
N VAL A 155 9.09 -2.92 14.89
CA VAL A 155 10.36 -3.57 15.23
C VAL A 155 11.51 -2.57 15.36
N ILE A 156 11.65 -1.61 14.43
CA ILE A 156 12.67 -0.56 14.52
C ILE A 156 12.47 0.26 15.79
N LEU A 157 11.23 0.67 16.10
CA LEU A 157 10.91 1.43 17.31
C LEU A 157 11.26 0.64 18.58
N LEU A 158 10.88 -0.62 18.66
CA LEU A 158 11.15 -1.48 19.82
C LEU A 158 12.65 -1.78 20.03
N ARG A 159 13.43 -1.85 18.95
CA ARG A 159 14.90 -2.00 19.02
C ARG A 159 15.63 -0.68 19.32
N SER A 160 14.97 0.45 19.07
CA SER A 160 15.58 1.76 19.24
C SER A 160 15.70 2.12 20.72
N PRO A 161 16.88 2.54 21.20
CA PRO A 161 17.07 2.90 22.60
C PRO A 161 16.11 4.00 23.05
N SER A 162 15.44 3.81 24.18
CA SER A 162 14.63 4.86 24.80
C SER A 162 15.49 5.69 25.76
N PRO A 163 15.38 7.03 25.76
CA PRO A 163 15.93 7.86 26.84
C PRO A 163 15.35 7.42 28.19
N GLY A 164 16.23 7.10 29.15
CA GLY A 164 15.84 6.58 30.46
C GLY A 164 15.37 7.69 31.40
N ASN A 165 14.06 7.79 31.64
CA ASN A 165 13.50 8.72 32.63
C ASN A 165 13.19 8.03 33.96
N GLY A 166 14.04 7.08 34.40
CA GLY A 166 14.09 6.60 35.79
C GLY A 166 12.86 5.89 36.36
N LYS A 167 11.79 5.65 35.60
CA LYS A 167 10.60 4.92 36.04
C LYS A 167 10.09 3.93 34.99
N GLY A 168 10.68 2.74 34.97
CA GLY A 168 10.08 1.53 34.39
C GLY A 168 10.51 1.15 32.96
N GLY A 169 11.70 0.53 32.85
CA GLY A 169 12.09 -0.37 31.74
C GLY A 169 12.38 0.26 30.38
N ASP A 170 13.34 -0.31 29.67
CA ASP A 170 13.61 -0.02 28.25
C ASP A 170 12.45 -0.56 27.39
N LYS A 171 11.46 0.29 27.09
CA LYS A 171 10.26 -0.09 26.32
C LYS A 171 10.43 0.13 24.81
N GLY A 172 11.61 0.56 24.37
CA GLY A 172 11.83 1.04 23.01
C GLY A 172 11.28 2.44 22.76
N LEU A 173 11.69 3.02 21.63
CA LEU A 173 11.35 4.37 21.22
C LEU A 173 9.84 4.55 20.97
N ALA A 174 9.30 5.71 21.37
CA ALA A 174 7.91 6.10 21.19
C ALA A 174 6.87 5.15 21.83
N ASN A 175 7.29 4.28 22.76
CA ASN A 175 6.44 3.23 23.33
C ASN A 175 6.00 3.48 24.79
N ARG A 176 5.81 4.75 25.19
CA ARG A 176 5.35 5.07 26.55
C ARG A 176 4.00 4.42 26.91
N SER A 177 3.14 4.20 25.91
CA SER A 177 1.82 3.59 26.04
C SER A 177 1.84 2.07 25.98
N ASP A 178 3.01 1.45 25.74
CA ASP A 178 3.13 0.01 25.49
C ASP A 178 2.27 -0.50 24.31
N GLN A 179 1.97 0.36 23.33
CA GLN A 179 1.15 0.00 22.16
C GLN A 179 1.96 -0.35 20.90
N VAL A 180 3.25 -0.02 20.86
CA VAL A 180 4.09 -0.34 19.69
C VAL A 180 4.17 -1.86 19.53
N GLY A 181 3.84 -2.35 18.33
CA GLY A 181 3.78 -3.78 18.03
C GLY A 181 2.50 -4.49 18.49
N ARG A 182 1.56 -3.78 19.16
CA ARG A 182 0.23 -4.28 19.49
C ARG A 182 -0.81 -3.85 18.44
N ASN A 183 -2.01 -4.39 18.58
CA ASN A 183 -3.15 -4.13 17.69
C ASN A 183 -2.84 -4.44 16.22
N PHE A 184 -1.99 -5.45 15.99
CA PHE A 184 -1.77 -5.96 14.65
C PHE A 184 -3.09 -6.49 14.11
N MET A 185 -3.51 -5.95 12.96
CA MET A 185 -4.73 -6.34 12.26
C MET A 185 -4.36 -6.89 10.89
N ASN A 186 -5.08 -7.93 10.48
CA ASN A 186 -5.07 -8.48 9.14
C ASN A 186 -6.52 -8.65 8.66
N HIS A 187 -6.68 -8.83 7.35
CA HIS A 187 -7.95 -9.31 6.83
C HIS A 187 -8.05 -10.82 7.08
N ASN A 188 -9.11 -11.23 7.78
CA ASN A 188 -9.49 -12.64 7.84
C ASN A 188 -10.14 -13.01 6.50
N SER A 189 -9.35 -13.62 5.61
CA SER A 189 -9.78 -13.97 4.26
C SER A 189 -10.16 -15.45 4.17
N SER A 190 -11.24 -15.74 3.44
CA SER A 190 -11.61 -17.09 3.01
C SER A 190 -11.81 -17.08 1.50
N ALA A 191 -11.53 -18.20 0.84
CA ALA A 191 -11.72 -18.38 -0.58
C ALA A 191 -12.68 -19.55 -0.82
N MET A 192 -13.62 -19.35 -1.75
CA MET A 192 -14.56 -20.38 -2.18
C MET A 192 -14.40 -20.60 -3.67
N LEU A 193 -14.41 -21.86 -4.09
CA LEU A 193 -14.40 -22.25 -5.50
C LEU A 193 -15.71 -22.95 -5.85
N ALA A 194 -16.36 -22.49 -6.92
CA ALA A 194 -17.50 -23.14 -7.53
C ALA A 194 -17.13 -23.57 -8.96
N ILE A 195 -17.49 -24.80 -9.34
CA ILE A 195 -17.19 -25.38 -10.65
C ILE A 195 -18.50 -25.80 -11.31
N ASP A 196 -18.77 -25.27 -12.51
CA ASP A 196 -19.85 -25.76 -13.39
C ASP A 196 -19.23 -26.48 -14.59
N PRO A 197 -19.27 -27.83 -14.67
CA PRO A 197 -18.63 -28.58 -15.75
C PRO A 197 -19.29 -28.35 -17.12
N ARG A 198 -20.45 -27.68 -17.17
CA ARG A 198 -21.16 -27.36 -18.42
C ARG A 198 -20.73 -26.03 -19.01
N ARG A 199 -19.92 -25.25 -18.30
CA ARG A 199 -19.53 -23.90 -18.68
C ARG A 199 -18.02 -23.82 -18.88
N ARG A 200 -17.58 -23.29 -20.02
CA ARG A 200 -16.20 -22.88 -20.24
C ARG A 200 -16.03 -21.44 -19.76
N ASN A 201 -15.00 -21.19 -18.95
CA ASN A 201 -14.53 -19.84 -18.64
C ASN A 201 -13.40 -19.50 -19.63
N ASP A 202 -13.56 -18.43 -20.39
CA ASP A 202 -12.61 -17.94 -21.39
C ASP A 202 -11.97 -16.60 -20.98
N ALA A 203 -12.10 -16.22 -19.70
CA ALA A 203 -11.43 -15.04 -19.16
C ALA A 203 -9.90 -15.19 -19.20
N VAL A 204 -9.17 -14.08 -19.39
CA VAL A 204 -7.71 -14.02 -19.65
C VAL A 204 -6.93 -13.33 -18.53
#